data_AF-A0A401PS75-F1
#
_entry.id   AF-A0A401PS75-F1
#
_cell.length_a   1.000
_cell.length_b   1.000
_cell.length_c   1.000
_cell.angle_alpha   90.00
_cell.angle_beta   90.00
_cell.angle_gamma   90.00
#
_symmetry.space_group_name_H-M   'P 1'
#
loop_
_entity.id
_entity.type
_entity.pdbx_description
1 polymer ?
#
loop_
_entity_poly.entity_id
_entity_poly.type
_entity_poly.pdbx_seq_one_letter_code
_entity_poly.pdbx_strand_id
1 'polypeptide(L)'
;MREGVKEEALLLARYYLQHCLSPAQEPRPPSKTAFTLRKVADQMVEQHQAAFSNMKSRFDNGLQMAARPRKAAAGPEGEAAASAPGPAREETDTATAAVAAADFLRRVVEEMSADEKMNWGRVVSIFAFAGVLGRHLRDSGIVMSSEAGPSPVDSLAESVANYLGKERREWIEQNGGWEGFLRFFGSDDHWQESTVRNMLITVAGFGIAGLACLLAVR
;
A
#
# COMPACT_ATOMS: atom_id res chain seq x y z
N MET A 1 -12.60 -18.63 -14.01
CA MET A 1 -12.51 -18.52 -12.53
C MET A 1 -11.16 -17.94 -12.06
N ARG A 2 -10.01 -18.19 -12.72
CA ARG A 2 -8.67 -17.71 -12.32
C ARG A 2 -8.45 -16.18 -12.30
N GLU A 3 -9.16 -15.42 -13.13
CA GLU A 3 -9.02 -13.94 -13.20
C GLU A 3 -9.80 -13.21 -12.09
N GLY A 4 -10.85 -13.82 -11.52
CA GLY A 4 -11.78 -13.14 -10.61
C GLY A 4 -11.13 -12.64 -9.31
N VAL A 5 -10.19 -13.40 -8.74
CA VAL A 5 -9.51 -13.00 -7.49
C VAL A 5 -8.65 -11.77 -7.71
N LYS A 6 -7.89 -11.72 -8.81
CA LYS A 6 -7.02 -10.60 -9.13
C LYS A 6 -7.83 -9.36 -9.50
N GLU A 7 -8.86 -9.52 -10.33
CA GLU A 7 -9.74 -8.43 -10.75
C GLU A 7 -10.44 -7.79 -9.53
N GLU A 8 -10.98 -8.60 -8.63
CA GLU A 8 -11.58 -8.10 -7.39
C GLU A 8 -10.55 -7.45 -6.47
N ALA A 9 -9.34 -8.02 -6.33
CA ALA A 9 -8.26 -7.40 -5.58
C ALA A 9 -7.91 -6.00 -6.10
N LEU A 10 -7.86 -5.84 -7.42
CA LEU A 10 -7.58 -4.57 -8.09
C LEU A 10 -8.68 -3.54 -7.82
N LEU A 11 -9.95 -3.95 -7.94
CA LEU A 11 -11.10 -3.09 -7.64
C LEU A 11 -11.10 -2.63 -6.18
N LEU A 12 -10.85 -3.55 -5.25
CA LEU A 12 -10.75 -3.26 -3.82
C LEU A 12 -9.59 -2.29 -3.52
N ALA A 13 -8.43 -2.50 -4.14
CA ALA A 13 -7.24 -1.68 -3.92
C ALA A 13 -7.44 -0.25 -4.43
N ARG A 14 -7.95 -0.10 -5.66
CA ARG A 14 -8.26 1.22 -6.24
C ARG A 14 -9.27 1.98 -5.39
N TYR A 15 -10.35 1.32 -4.99
CA TYR A 15 -11.38 1.91 -4.14
C TYR A 15 -10.80 2.40 -2.80
N TYR A 16 -10.03 1.54 -2.12
CA TYR A 16 -9.46 1.89 -0.82
C TYR A 16 -8.42 3.01 -0.90
N LEU A 17 -7.58 3.01 -1.94
CA LEU A 17 -6.61 4.09 -2.19
C LEU A 17 -7.32 5.43 -2.46
N GLN A 18 -8.36 5.43 -3.29
CA GLN A 18 -9.16 6.65 -3.53
C GLN A 18 -9.80 7.18 -2.24
N HIS A 19 -10.36 6.30 -1.41
CA HIS A 19 -10.88 6.66 -0.08
C HIS A 19 -9.79 7.29 0.81
N CYS A 20 -8.59 6.70 0.84
CA CYS A 20 -7.47 7.23 1.62
C CYS A 20 -7.01 8.62 1.14
N LEU A 21 -7.08 8.88 -0.17
CA LEU A 21 -6.59 10.10 -0.79
C LEU A 21 -7.61 11.25 -0.77
N SER A 22 -8.90 10.94 -0.71
CA SER A 22 -9.98 11.92 -0.71
C SER A 22 -11.02 11.60 0.37
N PRO A 23 -10.67 11.61 1.67
CA PRO A 23 -11.56 11.17 2.75
C PRO A 23 -12.82 12.04 2.89
N ALA A 24 -12.79 13.28 2.41
CA ALA A 24 -13.95 14.18 2.40
C ALA A 24 -14.99 13.81 1.32
N GLN A 25 -14.56 13.13 0.27
CA GLN A 25 -15.44 12.54 -0.72
C GLN A 25 -15.70 11.13 -0.19
N GLU A 26 -16.92 10.80 0.24
CA GLU A 26 -17.22 9.46 0.74
C GLU A 26 -17.72 8.60 -0.43
N PRO A 27 -16.84 7.95 -1.22
CA PRO A 27 -17.26 7.19 -2.38
C PRO A 27 -18.11 6.01 -1.90
N ARG A 28 -19.27 5.84 -2.54
CA ARG A 28 -20.12 4.67 -2.32
C ARG A 28 -19.26 3.42 -2.59
N PRO A 29 -19.15 2.50 -1.61
CA PRO A 29 -18.41 1.26 -1.81
C PRO A 29 -18.97 0.46 -3.00
N PRO A 30 -18.13 -0.08 -3.89
CA PRO A 30 -18.58 -0.86 -5.04
C PRO A 30 -19.14 -2.23 -4.66
N SER A 31 -18.84 -2.73 -3.46
CA SER A 31 -19.34 -4.00 -2.93
C SER A 31 -19.34 -4.01 -1.40
N LYS A 32 -20.00 -5.02 -0.80
CA LYS A 32 -19.92 -5.28 0.64
C LYS A 32 -18.47 -5.58 1.07
N THR A 33 -17.70 -6.29 0.23
CA THR A 33 -16.28 -6.58 0.46
C THR A 33 -15.49 -5.29 0.61
N ALA A 34 -15.70 -4.34 -0.31
CA ALA A 34 -15.03 -3.04 -0.29
C ALA A 34 -15.37 -2.22 0.96
N PHE A 35 -16.64 -2.21 1.36
CA PHE A 35 -17.08 -1.54 2.59
C PHE A 35 -16.41 -2.15 3.83
N THR A 36 -16.42 -3.48 3.94
CA THR A 36 -15.84 -4.21 5.07
C THR A 36 -14.33 -4.03 5.13
N LEU A 37 -13.64 -4.15 3.99
CA LEU A 37 -12.21 -3.92 3.87
C LEU A 37 -11.82 -2.52 4.34
N ARG A 38 -12.52 -1.48 3.85
CA ARG A 38 -12.30 -0.09 4.27
C ARG A 38 -12.41 0.04 5.79
N LYS A 39 -13.51 -0.44 6.37
CA LYS A 39 -13.75 -0.37 7.82
C LYS A 39 -12.65 -1.05 8.63
N VAL A 40 -12.22 -2.24 8.24
CA VAL A 40 -11.20 -3.00 8.99
C VAL A 40 -9.81 -2.41 8.79
N ALA A 41 -9.47 -1.95 7.59
CA ALA A 41 -8.19 -1.33 7.29
C ALA A 41 -8.03 0.04 7.96
N ASP A 42 -9.06 0.90 7.93
CA ASP A 42 -9.07 2.19 8.63
C ASP A 42 -8.84 1.98 10.13
N GLN A 43 -9.56 1.03 10.74
CA GLN A 43 -9.36 0.70 12.14
C GLN A 43 -7.94 0.17 12.43
N MET A 44 -7.36 -0.64 11.56
CA MET A 44 -5.99 -1.12 11.72
C MET A 44 -4.99 0.04 11.72
N VAL A 45 -5.17 1.02 10.83
CA VAL A 45 -4.32 2.22 10.77
C VAL A 45 -4.48 3.06 12.05
N GLU A 46 -5.71 3.24 12.53
CA GLU A 46 -5.99 3.99 13.77
C GLU A 46 -5.40 3.32 15.01
N GLN A 47 -5.52 2.00 15.13
CA GLN A 47 -4.99 1.25 16.28
C GLN A 47 -3.45 1.20 16.30
N HIS A 48 -2.80 1.32 15.13
CA HIS A 48 -1.35 1.18 15.00
C HIS A 48 -0.67 2.44 14.44
N GLN A 49 -1.19 3.64 14.75
CA GLN A 49 -0.64 4.91 14.27
C GLN A 49 0.88 5.05 14.46
N ALA A 50 1.41 4.63 15.62
CA ALA A 50 2.85 4.70 15.90
C ALA A 50 3.69 3.83 14.94
N ALA A 51 3.21 2.62 14.62
CA ALA A 51 3.90 1.73 13.69
C ALA A 51 3.91 2.30 12.26
N PHE A 52 2.76 2.81 11.80
CA PHE A 52 2.64 3.45 10.50
C PHE A 52 3.42 4.77 10.40
N SER A 53 3.50 5.55 11.48
CA SER A 53 4.33 6.77 11.55
C SER A 53 5.82 6.46 11.44
N ASN A 54 6.30 5.43 12.15
CA ASN A 54 7.69 4.99 12.03
C ASN A 54 8.02 4.56 10.60
N MET A 55 7.09 3.86 9.95
CA MET A 55 7.22 3.41 8.57
C MET A 55 7.25 4.56 7.57
N LYS A 56 6.44 5.60 7.76
CA LYS A 56 6.50 6.85 6.97
C LYS A 56 7.90 7.47 7.04
N SER A 57 8.42 7.68 8.24
CA SER A 57 9.76 8.26 8.44
C SER A 57 10.88 7.46 7.75
N ARG A 58 10.73 6.13 7.65
CA ARG A 58 11.73 5.28 7.00
C ARG A 58 11.61 5.24 5.49
N PHE A 59 10.40 5.32 4.94
CA PHE A 59 10.22 5.52 3.49
C PHE A 59 10.79 6.88 3.04
N ASP A 60 10.55 7.95 3.83
CA ASP A 60 11.18 9.26 3.63
C ASP A 60 12.73 9.12 3.53
N ASN A 61 13.34 8.33 4.43
CA ASN A 61 14.78 8.05 4.38
C ASN A 61 15.19 7.21 3.15
N GLY A 62 14.39 6.22 2.76
CA GLY A 62 14.64 5.37 1.59
C GLY A 62 14.59 6.16 0.27
N LEU A 63 13.59 7.03 0.11
CA LEU A 63 13.50 7.96 -1.01
C LEU A 63 14.68 8.93 -1.03
N GLN A 64 15.07 9.48 0.13
CA GLN A 64 16.24 10.36 0.21
C GLN A 64 17.55 9.65 -0.18
N MET A 65 17.72 8.37 0.19
CA MET A 65 18.88 7.58 -0.24
C MET A 65 18.87 7.30 -1.74
N ALA A 66 17.70 7.06 -2.34
CA ALA A 66 17.57 6.86 -3.78
C ALA A 66 17.77 8.17 -4.58
N ALA A 67 17.35 9.31 -4.02
CA ALA A 67 17.51 10.64 -4.60
C ALA A 67 18.92 11.22 -4.40
N ARG A 68 19.75 10.63 -3.50
CA ARG A 68 21.11 11.08 -3.28
C ARG A 68 21.91 10.83 -4.56
N PRO A 69 22.48 11.87 -5.21
CA PRO A 69 23.32 11.65 -6.37
C PRO A 69 24.47 10.74 -5.97
N ARG A 70 24.62 9.63 -6.69
CA ARG A 70 25.85 8.83 -6.68
C ARG A 70 26.96 9.84 -6.92
N LYS A 71 27.78 10.10 -5.90
CA LYS A 71 28.87 11.08 -5.97
C LYS A 71 29.85 10.59 -7.04
N ALA A 72 29.58 10.96 -8.29
CA ALA A 72 30.53 10.84 -9.37
C ALA A 72 31.72 11.70 -8.99
N ALA A 73 32.91 11.13 -9.20
CA ALA A 73 34.17 11.83 -9.01
C ALA A 73 34.10 13.22 -9.66
N ALA A 74 34.55 14.21 -8.91
CA ALA A 74 34.52 15.60 -9.27
C ALA A 74 35.23 15.87 -10.61
N GLY A 75 34.53 16.57 -11.50
CA GLY A 75 35.11 17.46 -12.50
C GLY A 75 34.27 18.74 -12.49
N PRO A 76 34.86 19.93 -12.41
CA PRO A 76 34.08 21.16 -12.36
C PRO A 76 33.73 21.58 -13.78
N GLU A 77 32.52 22.09 -13.99
CA GLU A 77 32.20 23.19 -14.91
C GLU A 77 30.67 23.37 -15.02
N GLY A 78 30.24 24.62 -15.18
CA GLY A 78 28.99 24.90 -15.89
C GLY A 78 27.84 25.42 -15.04
N GLU A 79 27.87 26.73 -14.87
CA GLU A 79 26.85 27.64 -14.39
C GLU A 79 25.44 27.49 -15.04
N ALA A 80 24.43 27.76 -14.20
CA ALA A 80 23.08 28.27 -14.48
C ALA A 80 22.10 27.52 -15.42
N ALA A 81 20.99 27.05 -14.83
CA ALA A 81 19.63 27.44 -15.25
C ALA A 81 18.60 26.94 -14.22
N ALA A 82 18.09 27.84 -13.38
CA ALA A 82 16.87 27.61 -12.62
C ALA A 82 15.68 27.60 -13.61
N SER A 83 15.42 26.45 -14.21
CA SER A 83 14.21 26.20 -15.01
C SER A 83 13.04 25.98 -14.05
N ALA A 84 11.98 26.77 -14.22
CA ALA A 84 10.68 26.52 -13.61
C ALA A 84 10.23 25.06 -13.85
N PRO A 85 9.41 24.47 -12.95
CA PRO A 85 8.83 23.16 -13.18
C PRO A 85 7.90 23.26 -14.41
N GLY A 86 8.23 22.51 -15.46
CA GLY A 86 7.38 22.35 -16.63
C GLY A 86 6.60 21.04 -16.54
N PRO A 87 5.46 20.92 -17.24
CA PRO A 87 4.59 19.74 -17.17
C PRO A 87 5.31 18.43 -17.47
N ALA A 88 6.28 18.43 -18.40
CA ALA A 88 7.08 17.25 -18.73
C ALA A 88 8.00 16.76 -17.59
N ARG A 89 8.47 17.66 -16.71
CA ARG A 89 9.29 17.29 -15.55
C ARG A 89 8.42 16.71 -14.44
N GLU A 90 7.29 17.35 -14.13
CA GLU A 90 6.32 16.83 -13.16
C GLU A 90 5.80 15.44 -13.55
N GLU A 91 5.53 15.22 -14.84
CA GLU A 91 5.07 13.93 -15.37
C GLU A 91 6.14 12.82 -15.24
N THR A 92 7.41 13.17 -15.48
CA THR A 92 8.55 12.25 -15.28
C THR A 92 8.76 11.92 -13.80
N ASP A 93 8.65 12.91 -12.92
CA ASP A 93 8.79 12.74 -11.48
C ASP A 93 7.64 11.89 -10.90
N THR A 94 6.43 12.09 -11.41
CA THR A 94 5.23 11.32 -11.01
C THR A 94 5.32 9.86 -11.42
N ALA A 95 5.73 9.58 -12.67
CA ALA A 95 5.92 8.21 -13.14
C ALA A 95 7.06 7.50 -12.37
N THR A 96 8.16 8.21 -12.09
CA THR A 96 9.27 7.68 -11.31
C THR A 96 8.85 7.37 -9.87
N ALA A 97 8.10 8.27 -9.24
CA ALA A 97 7.56 8.07 -7.89
C ALA A 97 6.56 6.89 -7.85
N ALA A 98 5.70 6.75 -8.86
CA ALA A 98 4.75 5.64 -8.99
C ALA A 98 5.48 4.28 -9.01
N VAL A 99 6.53 4.16 -9.83
CA VAL A 99 7.34 2.94 -9.93
C VAL A 99 8.06 2.67 -8.60
N ALA A 100 8.71 3.67 -8.01
CA ALA A 100 9.42 3.52 -6.75
C ALA A 100 8.49 3.11 -5.60
N ALA A 101 7.27 3.66 -5.54
CA ALA A 101 6.27 3.30 -4.55
C ALA A 101 5.77 1.87 -4.71
N ALA A 102 5.48 1.45 -5.95
CA ALA A 102 5.07 0.08 -6.24
C ALA A 102 6.17 -0.95 -5.90
N ASP A 103 7.44 -0.61 -6.19
CA ASP A 103 8.59 -1.43 -5.82
C ASP A 103 8.80 -1.51 -4.31
N PHE A 104 8.67 -0.39 -3.60
CA PHE A 104 8.77 -0.38 -2.14
C PHE A 104 7.66 -1.21 -1.51
N LEU A 105 6.42 -1.05 -1.98
CA LEU A 105 5.29 -1.86 -1.55
C LEU A 105 5.55 -3.34 -1.78
N ARG A 106 5.98 -3.73 -2.99
CA ARG A 106 6.29 -5.12 -3.30
C ARG A 106 7.34 -5.69 -2.35
N ARG A 107 8.44 -4.97 -2.11
CA ARG A 107 9.50 -5.42 -1.18
C ARG A 107 8.98 -5.61 0.23
N VAL A 108 8.22 -4.65 0.76
CA VAL A 108 7.62 -4.76 2.11
C VAL A 108 6.70 -5.98 2.18
N VAL A 109 5.89 -6.20 1.16
CA VAL A 109 4.92 -7.31 1.15
C VAL A 109 5.59 -8.68 0.97
N GLU A 110 6.61 -8.80 0.12
CA GLU A 110 7.40 -10.03 -0.05
C GLU A 110 8.06 -10.44 1.27
N GLU A 111 8.73 -9.48 1.91
CA GLU A 111 9.43 -9.69 3.17
C GLU A 111 8.44 -9.99 4.31
N MET A 112 7.25 -9.37 4.33
CA MET A 112 6.20 -9.70 5.31
C MET A 112 5.83 -11.18 5.23
N SER A 113 6.04 -11.79 4.07
CA SER A 113 5.53 -13.10 3.69
C SER A 113 6.59 -14.20 3.65
N ALA A 114 7.85 -13.87 3.94
CA ALA A 114 8.96 -14.81 3.90
C ALA A 114 8.90 -15.84 5.05
N ASP A 115 8.42 -15.44 6.23
CA ASP A 115 8.55 -16.25 7.45
C ASP A 115 7.23 -16.82 8.02
N GLU A 116 6.06 -16.50 7.45
CA GLU A 116 4.77 -16.83 8.07
C GLU A 116 3.64 -17.23 7.10
N LYS A 117 2.71 -18.06 7.60
CA LYS A 117 1.49 -18.47 6.89
C LYS A 117 0.57 -17.27 6.65
N MET A 118 0.09 -17.11 5.41
CA MET A 118 -0.88 -16.08 5.04
C MET A 118 -2.18 -16.21 5.86
N ASN A 119 -2.77 -15.07 6.22
CA ASN A 119 -4.07 -14.96 6.89
C ASN A 119 -4.78 -13.66 6.48
N TRP A 120 -6.08 -13.56 6.76
CA TRP A 120 -6.88 -12.40 6.37
C TRP A 120 -6.43 -11.06 7.00
N GLY A 121 -5.82 -11.09 8.19
CA GLY A 121 -5.23 -9.88 8.80
C GLY A 121 -4.06 -9.33 7.99
N ARG A 122 -3.19 -10.20 7.47
CA ARG A 122 -2.09 -9.84 6.56
C ARG A 122 -2.60 -9.31 5.23
N VAL A 123 -3.70 -9.86 4.71
CA VAL A 123 -4.36 -9.31 3.53
C VAL A 123 -4.80 -7.86 3.78
N VAL A 124 -5.50 -7.60 4.89
CA VAL A 124 -5.93 -6.22 5.26
C VAL A 124 -4.73 -5.29 5.43
N SER A 125 -3.65 -5.76 6.04
CA SER A 125 -2.49 -4.92 6.33
C SER A 125 -1.77 -4.44 5.06
N ILE A 126 -1.79 -5.22 3.98
CA ILE A 126 -1.30 -4.80 2.66
C ILE A 126 -2.09 -3.60 2.13
N PHE A 127 -3.43 -3.65 2.20
CA PHE A 127 -4.27 -2.51 1.79
C PHE A 127 -4.03 -1.29 2.67
N ALA A 128 -4.04 -1.47 4.00
CA ALA A 128 -3.78 -0.40 4.96
C ALA A 128 -2.46 0.32 4.68
N PHE A 129 -1.40 -0.46 4.45
CA PHE A 129 -0.08 0.06 4.11
C PHE A 129 -0.07 0.80 2.77
N ALA A 130 -0.67 0.24 1.71
CA ALA A 130 -0.78 0.94 0.43
C ALA A 130 -1.50 2.30 0.58
N GLY A 131 -2.56 2.37 1.39
CA GLY A 131 -3.27 3.60 1.71
C GLY A 131 -2.42 4.64 2.45
N VAL A 132 -1.62 4.20 3.43
CA VAL A 132 -0.67 5.07 4.15
C VAL A 132 0.41 5.60 3.21
N LEU A 133 0.96 4.74 2.35
CA LEU A 133 1.96 5.11 1.35
C LEU A 133 1.41 6.10 0.33
N GLY A 134 0.19 5.88 -0.17
CA GLY A 134 -0.50 6.80 -1.07
C GLY A 134 -0.70 8.18 -0.46
N ARG A 135 -1.23 8.26 0.78
CA ARG A 135 -1.37 9.55 1.49
C ARG A 135 -0.03 10.25 1.63
N HIS A 136 1.00 9.49 2.00
CA HIS A 136 2.31 10.06 2.20
C HIS A 136 2.90 10.68 0.93
N LEU A 137 2.83 9.97 -0.20
CA LEU A 137 3.29 10.50 -1.49
C LEU A 137 2.55 11.78 -1.88
N ARG A 138 1.23 11.85 -1.64
CA ARG A 138 0.41 13.03 -1.90
C ARG A 138 0.85 14.19 -1.01
N ASP A 139 1.06 13.91 0.28
CA ASP A 139 1.50 14.91 1.26
C ASP A 139 2.94 15.40 0.97
N SER A 140 3.74 14.60 0.26
CA SER A 140 5.08 14.97 -0.27
C SER A 140 5.01 15.76 -1.59
N GLY A 141 3.82 16.08 -2.09
CA GLY A 141 3.62 16.87 -3.30
C GLY A 141 3.57 16.08 -4.61
N ILE A 142 3.55 14.74 -4.56
CA ILE A 142 3.41 13.91 -5.76
C ILE A 142 1.96 13.94 -6.23
N VAL A 143 1.77 14.23 -7.52
CA VAL A 143 0.45 14.21 -8.14
C VAL A 143 -0.06 12.77 -8.21
N MET A 144 -1.20 12.51 -7.59
CA MET A 144 -1.78 11.17 -7.48
C MET A 144 -2.58 10.72 -8.71
N SER A 145 -2.87 11.64 -9.61
CA SER A 145 -3.60 11.43 -10.85
C SER A 145 -2.64 11.60 -12.03
N SER A 146 -2.80 10.82 -13.09
CA SER A 146 -1.98 10.94 -14.30
C SER A 146 -2.87 10.83 -15.53
N GLU A 147 -2.66 11.72 -16.50
CA GLU A 147 -3.41 11.78 -17.76
C GLU A 147 -2.72 10.99 -18.89
N ALA A 148 -1.40 10.78 -18.80
CA ALA A 148 -0.58 10.18 -19.87
C ALA A 148 0.07 8.83 -19.50
N GLY A 149 -0.25 8.26 -18.32
CA GLY A 149 0.32 6.99 -17.88
C GLY A 149 -0.32 6.44 -16.60
N PRO A 150 0.14 5.28 -16.09
CA PRO A 150 -0.37 4.73 -14.85
C PRO A 150 -0.07 5.68 -13.70
N SER A 151 -1.12 6.14 -13.02
CA SER A 151 -0.98 7.00 -11.86
C SER A 151 -0.26 6.25 -10.71
N PRO A 152 0.31 6.96 -9.71
CA PRO A 152 0.79 6.32 -8.49
C PRO A 152 -0.28 5.45 -7.81
N VAL A 153 -1.55 5.88 -7.88
CA VAL A 153 -2.70 5.11 -7.38
C VAL A 153 -2.86 3.80 -8.14
N ASP A 154 -2.82 3.83 -9.47
CA ASP A 154 -2.93 2.63 -10.29
C ASP A 154 -1.76 1.69 -10.06
N SER A 155 -0.55 2.22 -9.95
CA SER A 155 0.67 1.44 -9.73
C SER A 155 0.64 0.72 -8.37
N LEU A 156 0.20 1.41 -7.31
CA LEU A 156 0.00 0.80 -6.00
C LEU A 156 -1.11 -0.26 -6.03
N ALA A 157 -2.23 0.04 -6.67
CA ALA A 157 -3.35 -0.90 -6.77
C ALA A 157 -2.98 -2.16 -7.55
N GLU A 158 -2.25 -2.01 -8.66
CA GLU A 158 -1.75 -3.13 -9.45
C GLU A 158 -0.73 -3.96 -8.68
N SER A 159 0.15 -3.34 -7.89
CA SER A 159 1.10 -4.05 -7.04
C SER A 159 0.37 -4.93 -6.01
N VAL A 160 -0.64 -4.38 -5.30
CA VAL A 160 -1.50 -5.16 -4.39
C VAL A 160 -2.20 -6.30 -5.13
N ALA A 161 -2.81 -6.02 -6.27
CA ALA A 161 -3.56 -7.01 -7.05
C ALA A 161 -2.67 -8.11 -7.63
N ASN A 162 -1.47 -7.77 -8.08
CA ASN A 162 -0.50 -8.75 -8.58
C ASN A 162 -0.04 -9.67 -7.45
N TYR A 163 0.29 -9.13 -6.28
CA TYR A 163 0.70 -9.96 -5.15
C TYR A 163 -0.44 -10.90 -4.70
N LEU A 164 -1.63 -10.36 -4.41
CA LEU A 164 -2.75 -11.16 -3.91
C LEU A 164 -3.33 -12.10 -4.99
N GLY A 165 -3.41 -11.62 -6.22
CA GLY A 165 -4.02 -12.33 -7.35
C GLY A 165 -3.09 -13.23 -8.15
N LYS A 166 -1.77 -13.16 -7.95
CA LYS A 166 -0.78 -14.08 -8.56
C LYS A 166 -0.04 -14.90 -7.51
N GLU A 167 0.62 -14.25 -6.57
CA GLU A 167 1.53 -14.92 -5.62
C GLU A 167 0.79 -15.60 -4.45
N ARG A 168 -0.39 -15.08 -4.08
CA ARG A 168 -1.21 -15.58 -2.97
C ARG A 168 -2.61 -16.03 -3.39
N ARG A 169 -2.82 -16.17 -4.70
CA ARG A 169 -4.11 -16.55 -5.29
C ARG A 169 -4.65 -17.85 -4.72
N GLU A 170 -3.82 -18.89 -4.73
CA GLU A 170 -4.23 -20.23 -4.27
C GLU A 170 -4.68 -20.20 -2.82
N TRP A 171 -4.00 -19.43 -1.97
CA TRP A 171 -4.41 -19.26 -0.58
C TRP A 171 -5.77 -18.56 -0.48
N ILE A 172 -5.99 -17.47 -1.24
CA ILE A 172 -7.28 -16.77 -1.26
C ILE A 172 -8.41 -17.72 -1.72
N GLU A 173 -8.19 -18.48 -2.80
CA GLU A 173 -9.17 -19.42 -3.34
C GLU A 173 -9.49 -20.55 -2.34
N GLN A 174 -8.45 -21.14 -1.70
CA GLN A 174 -8.61 -22.17 -0.68
C GLN A 174 -9.36 -21.67 0.56
N ASN A 175 -9.31 -20.37 0.84
CA ASN A 175 -10.03 -19.73 1.96
C ASN A 175 -11.40 -19.16 1.55
N GLY A 176 -11.94 -19.59 0.40
CA GLY A 176 -13.29 -19.22 -0.05
C GLY A 176 -13.37 -17.92 -0.86
N GLY A 177 -12.24 -17.45 -1.38
CA GLY A 177 -12.17 -16.21 -2.15
C GLY A 177 -12.48 -14.97 -1.30
N TRP A 178 -12.86 -13.88 -1.97
CA TRP A 178 -13.27 -12.64 -1.29
C TRP A 178 -14.59 -12.78 -0.53
N GLU A 179 -15.43 -13.76 -0.88
CA GLU A 179 -16.58 -14.16 -0.06
C GLU A 179 -16.14 -14.79 1.28
N GLY A 180 -15.03 -15.51 1.29
CA GLY A 180 -14.39 -16.00 2.51
C GLY A 180 -13.91 -14.87 3.42
N PHE A 181 -13.32 -13.82 2.85
CA PHE A 181 -13.00 -12.58 3.57
C PHE A 181 -14.25 -11.94 4.17
N LEU A 182 -15.32 -11.82 3.38
CA LEU A 182 -16.59 -11.29 3.86
C LEU A 182 -17.20 -12.13 4.97
N ARG A 183 -17.14 -13.45 4.88
CA ARG A 183 -17.61 -14.32 5.97
C ARG A 183 -16.78 -14.12 7.24
N PHE A 184 -15.47 -13.94 7.08
CA PHE A 184 -14.54 -13.75 8.19
C PHE A 184 -14.73 -12.39 8.90
N PHE A 185 -14.98 -11.31 8.17
CA PHE A 185 -15.09 -9.95 8.73
C PHE A 185 -16.50 -9.34 8.74
N GLY A 186 -17.45 -9.90 8.01
CA GLY A 186 -18.77 -9.33 7.74
C GLY A 186 -19.95 -10.09 8.39
N SER A 187 -19.71 -11.15 9.15
CA SER A 187 -20.77 -11.83 9.91
C SER A 187 -21.13 -10.97 11.15
N ASP A 188 -22.38 -10.52 11.23
CA ASP A 188 -22.92 -9.76 12.37
C ASP A 188 -23.17 -10.64 13.62
N ASP A 189 -23.25 -11.95 13.46
CA ASP A 189 -23.32 -12.91 14.57
C ASP A 189 -21.90 -13.19 15.09
N HIS A 190 -21.67 -12.90 16.37
CA HIS A 190 -20.45 -13.22 17.10
C HIS A 190 -19.24 -12.28 16.91
N TRP A 191 -19.49 -10.97 16.87
CA TRP A 191 -18.48 -9.90 17.07
C TRP A 191 -17.93 -9.81 18.52
N GLN A 192 -18.23 -10.80 19.37
CA GLN A 192 -17.46 -11.15 20.56
C GLN A 192 -16.27 -11.97 20.04
N GLU A 193 -15.07 -11.43 19.83
CA GLU A 193 -14.17 -10.93 20.87
C GLU A 193 -13.34 -9.76 20.34
N SER A 194 -13.45 -8.59 20.96
CA SER A 194 -12.52 -7.46 20.79
C SER A 194 -11.04 -7.89 20.96
N THR A 195 -10.79 -8.98 21.67
CA THR A 195 -9.47 -9.59 21.89
C THR A 195 -8.91 -10.28 20.65
N VAL A 196 -9.64 -11.17 19.97
CA VAL A 196 -9.13 -11.87 18.76
C VAL A 196 -8.99 -10.91 17.58
N ARG A 197 -9.90 -9.93 17.45
CA ARG A 197 -9.77 -8.86 16.45
C ARG A 197 -8.54 -8.01 16.70
N ASN A 198 -8.36 -7.51 17.93
CA ASN A 198 -7.17 -6.73 18.28
C ASN A 198 -5.90 -7.58 18.19
N MET A 199 -5.95 -8.87 18.53
CA MET A 199 -4.81 -9.79 18.47
C MET A 199 -4.39 -10.08 17.03
N LEU A 200 -5.32 -10.29 16.09
CA LEU A 200 -5.00 -10.47 14.67
C LEU A 200 -4.47 -9.18 14.02
N ILE A 201 -5.06 -8.03 14.37
CA ILE A 201 -4.57 -6.73 13.92
C ILE A 201 -3.18 -6.44 14.52
N THR A 202 -2.96 -6.80 15.79
CA THR A 202 -1.68 -6.66 16.49
C THR A 202 -0.61 -7.58 15.89
N VAL A 203 -0.90 -8.87 15.68
CA VAL A 203 0.04 -9.84 15.09
C VAL A 203 0.37 -9.50 13.63
N ALA A 204 -0.60 -9.03 12.84
CA ALA A 204 -0.34 -8.54 11.48
C ALA A 204 0.46 -7.21 11.46
N GLY A 205 0.26 -6.34 12.45
CA GLY A 205 1.04 -5.11 12.65
C GLY A 205 2.51 -5.36 13.02
N PHE A 206 2.79 -6.44 13.76
CA PHE A 206 4.16 -6.85 14.10
C PHE A 206 4.97 -7.32 12.89
N GLY A 207 4.34 -7.97 11.90
CA GLY A 207 4.97 -8.32 10.63
C GLY A 207 5.36 -7.10 9.77
N ILE A 208 4.66 -5.98 9.92
CA ILE A 208 4.94 -4.72 9.20
C ILE A 208 6.03 -3.90 9.92
N ALA A 209 5.96 -3.79 11.25
CA ALA A 209 6.92 -3.01 12.04
C ALA A 209 8.29 -3.70 12.19
N GLY A 210 8.30 -5.03 12.40
CA GLY A 210 9.55 -5.80 12.54
C GLY A 210 10.33 -5.88 11.23
N LEU A 211 9.62 -5.99 10.11
CA LEU A 211 10.21 -6.16 8.81
C LEU A 211 10.70 -4.85 8.18
N ALA A 212 9.98 -3.74 8.39
CA ALA A 212 10.50 -2.41 8.09
C ALA A 212 11.72 -2.05 8.96
N CYS A 213 11.85 -2.65 10.15
CA CYS A 213 13.06 -2.55 10.97
C CYS A 213 14.21 -3.38 10.40
N LEU A 214 13.96 -4.59 9.87
CA LEU A 214 14.99 -5.48 9.28
C LEU A 214 15.51 -4.97 7.93
N LEU A 215 14.63 -4.48 7.06
CA LEU A 215 14.98 -3.89 5.76
C LEU A 215 15.71 -2.54 5.87
N ALA A 216 15.78 -1.95 7.07
CA ALA A 216 16.51 -0.72 7.35
C ALA A 216 17.95 -0.93 7.85
N VAL A 217 18.38 -2.19 8.06
CA VAL A 217 19.73 -2.54 8.55
C VAL A 217 20.61 -3.15 7.44
N ARG A 218 20.08 -3.31 6.22
CA ARG A 218 20.83 -3.67 5.01
C ARG A 218 20.91 -2.50 4.05
#